data_AF-A0A2E8M8P9-F1
#
_entry.id   AF-A0A2E8M8P9-F1
#
_cell.length_a   1.000
_cell.length_b   1.000
_cell.length_c   1.000
_cell.angle_alpha   90.00
_cell.angle_beta   90.00
_cell.angle_gamma   90.00
#
_symmetry.space_group_name_H-M   'P 1'
#
loop_
_entity.id
_entity.type
_entity.pdbx_description
1 polymer ?
#
loop_
_entity_poly.entity_id
_entity_poly.type
_entity_poly.pdbx_seq_one_letter_code
_entity_poly.pdbx_strand_id
1 'polypeptide(L)'
;MLKTTAMSSAKKTAGCAVTYRAGSSEKFGTCPASCELNPSGRGCGEGQIDFDYLDAVLDAKPRRGFSFTYSHFHPLFWSHKLSPKKTVINYSAANPETALLARQVSDVPVVTVVPSWYWYKMTSLESETGLAGSGKYRHESGTRVVRCPAEYNDAVTCRNCGGKDGPLCARLDRNFIIGFTAHGASKKKAATDDPGGCYAAGGNVALHWTATANQQQTETDGERLRSFAKSLPPGSVLRHHVAGDIGLDK
;
A
#
# COMPACT_ATOMS: atom_id res chain seq x y z
N MET A 1 10.99 -8.44 11.39
CA MET A 1 10.99 -7.34 12.39
C MET A 1 9.79 -6.44 12.19
N LEU A 2 9.04 -6.15 13.25
CA LEU A 2 7.83 -5.31 13.18
C LEU A 2 7.87 -4.13 14.16
N LYS A 3 7.79 -2.91 13.63
CA LYS A 3 7.51 -1.71 14.40
C LYS A 3 6.03 -1.37 14.31
N THR A 4 5.43 -1.04 15.45
CA THR A 4 4.04 -0.60 15.56
C THR A 4 3.97 0.83 16.09
N THR A 5 2.97 1.60 15.67
CA THR A 5 2.76 2.97 16.13
C THR A 5 1.26 3.23 16.21
N ALA A 6 0.73 3.36 17.42
CA ALA A 6 -0.71 3.47 17.66
C ALA A 6 -1.32 4.74 17.04
N MET A 7 -0.55 5.83 16.99
CA MET A 7 -0.99 7.10 16.44
C MET A 7 0.14 7.73 15.62
N SER A 8 0.04 7.65 14.30
CA SER A 8 0.98 8.29 13.40
C SER A 8 0.78 9.81 13.36
N SER A 9 1.88 10.56 13.27
CA SER A 9 1.90 12.01 13.03
C SER A 9 2.28 12.39 11.59
N ALA A 10 2.54 11.42 10.72
CA ALA A 10 2.93 11.70 9.34
C ALA A 10 1.72 12.21 8.52
N LYS A 11 1.93 13.24 7.67
CA LYS A 11 0.87 13.96 6.94
C LYS A 11 -0.25 13.05 6.39
N LYS A 12 0.11 12.01 5.63
CA LYS A 12 -0.87 11.10 4.99
C LYS A 12 -1.54 10.12 5.95
N THR A 13 -0.88 9.74 7.05
CA THR A 13 -1.37 8.72 7.99
C THR A 13 -1.73 9.30 9.35
N ALA A 14 -1.80 10.62 9.47
CA ALA A 14 -2.05 11.29 10.74
C ALA A 14 -3.33 10.73 11.40
N GLY A 15 -3.20 10.31 12.65
CA GLY A 15 -4.29 9.69 13.42
C GLY A 15 -4.62 8.23 13.07
N CYS A 16 -3.93 7.60 12.12
CA CYS A 16 -3.98 6.15 11.91
C CYS A 16 -3.02 5.42 12.85
N ALA A 17 -3.37 4.19 13.21
CA ALA A 17 -2.38 3.21 13.63
C ALA A 17 -1.60 2.74 12.41
N VAL A 18 -0.28 2.55 12.54
CA VAL A 18 0.58 2.14 11.44
C VAL A 18 1.60 1.07 11.85
N THR A 19 2.04 0.28 10.89
CA THR A 19 3.16 -0.66 11.07
C THR A 19 4.27 -0.41 10.05
N TYR A 20 5.50 -0.78 10.41
CA TYR A 20 6.62 -0.94 9.48
C TYR A 20 7.12 -2.35 9.67
N ARG A 21 7.36 -3.07 8.58
CA ARG A 21 7.97 -4.39 8.63
C ARG A 21 9.30 -4.36 7.89
N ALA A 22 10.31 -5.00 8.44
CA ALA A 22 11.64 -5.12 7.84
C ALA A 22 12.14 -6.54 8.04
N GLY A 23 13.07 -6.97 7.20
CA GLY A 23 13.90 -8.12 7.51
C GLY A 23 14.90 -7.81 8.62
N SER A 24 15.44 -8.85 9.25
CA SER A 24 16.45 -8.70 10.30
C SER A 24 17.76 -8.17 9.70
N SER A 25 18.17 -6.96 10.08
CA SER A 25 19.34 -6.24 9.53
C SER A 25 19.27 -5.88 8.04
N GLU A 26 18.27 -6.35 7.29
CA GLU A 26 17.99 -5.96 5.90
C GLU A 26 16.56 -5.42 5.78
N LYS A 27 16.42 -4.10 5.62
CA LYS A 27 15.10 -3.46 5.59
C LYS A 27 14.21 -3.96 4.45
N PHE A 28 14.80 -4.33 3.31
CA PHE A 28 14.07 -4.93 2.18
C PHE A 28 13.80 -6.43 2.34
N GLY A 29 14.27 -7.08 3.41
CA GLY A 29 14.26 -8.55 3.54
C GLY A 29 12.87 -9.18 3.42
N THR A 30 11.81 -8.45 3.76
CA THR A 30 10.41 -8.91 3.64
C THR A 30 9.71 -8.52 2.34
N CYS A 31 10.39 -7.81 1.45
CA CYS A 31 9.87 -7.41 0.13
C CYS A 31 10.13 -8.52 -0.91
N PRO A 32 9.37 -8.55 -2.02
CA PRO A 32 9.77 -9.38 -3.15
C PRO A 32 11.06 -8.84 -3.77
N ALA A 33 12.02 -9.73 -4.06
CA ALA A 33 13.26 -9.37 -4.73
C ALA A 33 13.00 -8.86 -6.17
N SER A 34 11.93 -9.31 -6.82
CA SER A 34 11.49 -8.85 -8.14
C SER A 34 10.77 -7.49 -8.15
N CYS A 35 10.57 -6.87 -6.98
CA CYS A 35 9.88 -5.58 -6.91
C CYS A 35 10.68 -4.51 -7.67
N GLU A 36 10.08 -3.94 -8.72
CA GLU A 36 10.71 -2.88 -9.53
C GLU A 36 11.10 -1.65 -8.72
N LEU A 37 10.43 -1.39 -7.59
CA LEU A 37 10.77 -0.27 -6.71
C LEU A 37 11.94 -0.57 -5.78
N ASN A 38 12.32 -1.84 -5.62
CA ASN A 38 13.35 -2.31 -4.69
C ASN A 38 14.75 -2.12 -5.30
N PRO A 39 15.54 -1.12 -4.85
CA PRO A 39 16.86 -0.86 -5.40
C PRO A 39 17.95 -1.81 -4.89
N SER A 40 17.64 -2.67 -3.91
CA SER A 40 18.66 -3.48 -3.23
C SER A 40 18.91 -4.84 -3.90
N GLY A 41 17.95 -5.34 -4.68
CA GLY A 41 17.93 -6.74 -5.14
C GLY A 41 17.80 -7.78 -4.03
N ARG A 42 17.66 -7.34 -2.76
CA ARG A 42 17.42 -8.20 -1.59
C ARG A 42 15.93 -8.46 -1.40
N GLY A 43 15.60 -9.37 -0.49
CA GLY A 43 14.24 -9.83 -0.25
C GLY A 43 14.06 -11.28 -0.65
N CYS A 44 12.82 -11.73 -0.68
CA CYS A 44 12.48 -13.12 -0.97
C CYS A 44 11.90 -13.30 -2.39
N GLY A 45 11.88 -14.54 -2.87
CA GLY A 45 11.27 -14.87 -4.17
C GLY A 45 9.75 -14.67 -4.17
N GLU A 46 9.13 -14.62 -5.36
CA GLU A 46 7.70 -14.29 -5.53
C GLU A 46 6.74 -15.22 -4.81
N GLY A 47 7.10 -16.49 -4.62
CA GLY A 47 6.30 -17.47 -3.87
C GLY A 47 6.67 -17.61 -2.39
N GLN A 48 7.67 -16.86 -1.91
CA GLN A 48 8.19 -16.99 -0.54
C GLN A 48 7.43 -16.08 0.42
N ILE A 49 6.12 -16.29 0.52
CA ILE A 49 5.26 -15.58 1.46
C ILE A 49 5.45 -16.13 2.88
N ASP A 50 5.51 -15.22 3.85
CA ASP A 50 5.40 -15.58 5.26
C ASP A 50 3.91 -15.77 5.60
N PHE A 51 3.42 -17.01 5.51
CA PHE A 51 2.00 -17.31 5.67
C PHE A 51 1.49 -17.09 7.11
N ASP A 52 2.33 -17.32 8.11
CA ASP A 52 1.97 -17.07 9.52
C ASP A 52 1.78 -15.57 9.76
N TYR A 53 2.69 -14.75 9.22
CA TYR A 53 2.56 -13.31 9.25
C TYR A 53 1.41 -12.80 8.38
N LEU A 54 1.20 -13.37 7.20
CA LEU A 54 0.07 -13.03 6.32
C LEU A 54 -1.27 -13.24 7.05
N ASP A 55 -1.45 -14.37 7.73
CA ASP A 55 -2.65 -14.63 8.50
C ASP A 55 -2.79 -13.62 9.66
N ALA A 56 -1.68 -13.20 10.29
CA ALA A 56 -1.69 -12.13 11.28
C ALA A 56 -2.12 -10.77 10.70
N VAL A 57 -1.61 -10.39 9.52
CA VAL A 57 -2.01 -9.16 8.82
C VAL A 57 -3.48 -9.19 8.47
N LEU A 58 -3.95 -10.29 7.90
CA LEU A 58 -5.34 -10.48 7.49
C LEU A 58 -6.30 -10.40 8.68
N ASP A 59 -5.96 -10.98 9.81
CA ASP A 59 -6.80 -10.97 11.01
C ASP A 59 -6.70 -9.67 11.82
N ALA A 60 -5.67 -8.84 11.57
CA ALA A 60 -5.46 -7.56 12.25
C ALA A 60 -6.39 -6.45 11.76
N LYS A 61 -7.70 -6.70 11.79
CA LYS A 61 -8.74 -5.67 11.59
C LYS A 61 -9.27 -5.19 12.95
N PRO A 62 -9.09 -3.90 13.32
CA PRO A 62 -9.62 -3.38 14.57
C PRO A 62 -11.14 -3.52 14.67
N ARG A 63 -11.68 -3.73 15.88
CA ARG A 63 -13.13 -3.82 16.11
C ARG A 63 -13.83 -2.55 15.65
N ARG A 64 -14.89 -2.68 14.84
CA ARG A 64 -15.62 -1.54 14.24
C ARG A 64 -14.73 -0.55 13.46
N GLY A 65 -13.51 -0.97 13.10
CA GLY A 65 -12.53 -0.14 12.41
C GLY A 65 -12.23 -0.66 11.01
N PHE A 66 -11.20 -0.07 10.41
CA PHE A 66 -10.75 -0.39 9.06
C PHE A 66 -9.29 -0.80 9.09
N SER A 67 -8.91 -1.71 8.19
CA SER A 67 -7.53 -2.14 8.05
C SER A 67 -7.18 -2.41 6.60
N PHE A 68 -6.02 -1.93 6.17
CA PHE A 68 -5.54 -2.17 4.81
C PHE A 68 -4.02 -2.16 4.72
N THR A 69 -3.52 -2.78 3.65
CA THR A 69 -2.11 -2.75 3.24
C THR A 69 -1.97 -2.75 1.72
N TYR A 70 -0.72 -2.67 1.26
CA TYR A 70 -0.33 -2.84 -0.13
C TYR A 70 0.68 -3.98 -0.21
N SER A 71 0.59 -4.80 -1.26
CA SER A 71 1.58 -5.84 -1.52
C SER A 71 1.99 -5.83 -2.98
N HIS A 72 3.29 -6.00 -3.23
CA HIS A 72 3.84 -6.21 -4.57
C HIS A 72 3.92 -7.71 -4.92
N PHE A 73 3.59 -8.61 -3.97
CA PHE A 73 3.45 -10.03 -4.28
C PHE A 73 2.20 -10.27 -5.13
N HIS A 74 2.33 -11.17 -6.11
CA HIS A 74 1.24 -11.47 -7.03
C HIS A 74 -0.02 -11.97 -6.28
N PRO A 75 -1.24 -11.52 -6.64
CA PRO A 75 -2.46 -11.86 -5.92
C PRO A 75 -2.76 -13.35 -5.78
N LEU A 76 -2.24 -14.18 -6.70
CA LEU A 76 -2.36 -15.64 -6.67
C LEU A 76 -2.05 -16.24 -5.29
N PHE A 77 -1.10 -15.66 -4.55
CA PHE A 77 -0.64 -16.22 -3.28
C PHE A 77 -1.51 -15.83 -2.07
N TRP A 78 -2.38 -14.82 -2.18
CA TRP A 78 -3.09 -14.27 -1.02
C TRP A 78 -4.55 -13.86 -1.26
N SER A 79 -4.99 -13.68 -2.51
CA SER A 79 -6.34 -13.17 -2.83
C SER A 79 -7.45 -14.05 -2.27
N HIS A 80 -7.27 -15.38 -2.32
CA HIS A 80 -8.21 -16.38 -1.83
C HIS A 80 -8.48 -16.28 -0.31
N LYS A 81 -7.64 -15.57 0.46
CA LYS A 81 -7.82 -15.35 1.90
C LYS A 81 -8.58 -14.05 2.24
N LEU A 82 -8.84 -13.19 1.25
CA LEU A 82 -9.55 -11.93 1.47
C LEU A 82 -11.02 -12.17 1.81
N SER A 83 -11.54 -11.34 2.72
CA SER A 83 -12.98 -11.25 2.98
C SER A 83 -13.32 -9.91 3.62
N PRO A 84 -14.62 -9.51 3.65
CA PRO A 84 -15.05 -8.25 4.27
C PRO A 84 -14.69 -8.11 5.76
N LYS A 85 -14.43 -9.22 6.47
CA LYS A 85 -14.09 -9.23 7.90
C LYS A 85 -12.59 -9.10 8.16
N LYS A 86 -11.74 -9.16 7.14
CA LYS A 86 -10.28 -9.14 7.24
C LYS A 86 -9.69 -7.78 6.82
N THR A 87 -8.39 -7.59 7.07
CA THR A 87 -7.59 -6.52 6.46
C THR A 87 -7.65 -6.64 4.94
N VAL A 88 -7.85 -5.51 4.27
CA VAL A 88 -7.84 -5.45 2.80
C VAL A 88 -6.40 -5.33 2.29
N ILE A 89 -5.96 -6.28 1.48
CA ILE A 89 -4.68 -6.20 0.78
C ILE A 89 -4.95 -5.65 -0.61
N ASN A 90 -4.26 -4.57 -0.96
CA ASN A 90 -4.31 -4.00 -2.30
C ASN A 90 -3.11 -4.50 -3.09
N TYR A 91 -3.34 -5.01 -4.31
CA TYR A 91 -2.23 -5.31 -5.21
C TYR A 91 -1.61 -3.99 -5.69
N SER A 92 -0.30 -3.84 -5.50
CA SER A 92 0.47 -2.66 -5.87
C SER A 92 1.12 -2.90 -7.23
N ALA A 93 0.39 -2.57 -8.29
CA ALA A 93 0.86 -2.68 -9.66
C ALA A 93 1.89 -1.58 -9.97
N ALA A 94 2.88 -1.92 -10.81
CA ALA A 94 3.98 -1.02 -11.14
C ALA A 94 3.55 0.19 -11.97
N ASN A 95 2.52 0.04 -12.80
CA ASN A 95 2.06 1.07 -13.73
C ASN A 95 0.56 0.90 -14.04
N PRO A 96 -0.09 1.86 -14.75
CA PRO A 96 -1.52 1.76 -15.07
C PRO A 96 -1.90 0.54 -15.91
N GLU A 97 -1.06 0.14 -16.85
CA GLU A 97 -1.34 -1.00 -17.74
C GLU A 97 -1.43 -2.31 -16.94
N THR A 98 -0.41 -2.61 -16.14
CA THR A 98 -0.40 -3.76 -15.22
C THR A 98 -1.54 -3.69 -14.21
N ALA A 99 -1.95 -2.50 -13.79
CA ALA A 99 -3.09 -2.33 -12.88
C ALA A 99 -4.44 -2.66 -13.53
N LEU A 100 -4.62 -2.28 -14.80
CA LEU A 100 -5.81 -2.61 -15.60
C LEU A 100 -5.89 -4.11 -15.88
N LEU A 101 -4.76 -4.74 -16.25
CA LEU A 101 -4.69 -6.18 -16.43
C LEU A 101 -5.03 -6.92 -15.13
N ALA A 102 -4.43 -6.53 -13.99
CA ALA A 102 -4.74 -7.12 -12.69
C ALA A 102 -6.23 -7.01 -12.33
N ARG A 103 -6.89 -5.91 -12.69
CA ARG A 103 -8.35 -5.73 -12.52
C ARG A 103 -9.21 -6.63 -13.39
N GLN A 104 -8.74 -7.00 -14.57
CA GLN A 104 -9.45 -7.89 -15.48
C GLN A 104 -9.36 -9.35 -15.06
N VAL A 105 -8.26 -9.74 -14.39
CA VAL A 105 -7.96 -11.14 -14.05
C VAL A 105 -8.13 -11.45 -12.57
N SER A 106 -8.46 -10.47 -11.73
CA SER A 106 -8.66 -10.67 -10.29
C SER A 106 -9.63 -9.66 -9.67
N ASP A 107 -10.36 -10.11 -8.64
CA ASP A 107 -11.29 -9.28 -7.88
C ASP A 107 -10.62 -8.48 -6.76
N VAL A 108 -9.30 -8.48 -6.67
CA VAL A 108 -8.60 -7.76 -5.60
C VAL A 108 -8.60 -6.25 -5.86
N PRO A 109 -8.65 -5.41 -4.82
CA PRO A 109 -8.48 -3.99 -5.02
C PRO A 109 -7.05 -3.70 -5.49
N VAL A 110 -6.92 -2.94 -6.57
CA VAL A 110 -5.63 -2.60 -7.17
C VAL A 110 -5.27 -1.15 -6.89
N VAL A 111 -4.00 -0.90 -6.64
CA VAL A 111 -3.38 0.44 -6.68
C VAL A 111 -2.25 0.47 -7.70
N THR A 112 -1.88 1.68 -8.12
CA THR A 112 -0.77 1.87 -9.05
C THR A 112 -0.04 3.18 -8.80
N VAL A 113 1.17 3.29 -9.31
CA VAL A 113 1.93 4.54 -9.35
C VAL A 113 1.87 5.16 -10.75
N VAL A 114 1.78 6.48 -10.80
CA VAL A 114 1.69 7.24 -12.06
C VAL A 114 2.60 8.46 -12.03
N PRO A 115 3.10 8.92 -13.19
CA PRO A 115 3.83 10.17 -13.27
C PRO A 115 2.89 11.37 -13.02
N SER A 116 3.43 12.51 -12.56
CA SER A 116 2.61 13.68 -12.20
C SER A 116 1.77 14.25 -13.34
N TRP A 117 2.25 14.11 -14.58
CA TRP A 117 1.51 14.57 -15.77
C TRP A 117 0.30 13.69 -16.07
N TYR A 118 0.25 12.46 -15.53
CA TYR A 118 -0.83 11.50 -15.79
C TYR A 118 -2.19 12.13 -15.55
N TRP A 119 -2.35 12.87 -14.45
CA TRP A 119 -3.63 13.47 -14.03
C TRP A 119 -4.13 14.62 -14.91
N TYR A 120 -3.27 15.20 -15.74
CA TYR A 120 -3.60 16.39 -16.52
C TYR A 120 -3.56 16.14 -18.03
N LYS A 121 -3.25 14.91 -18.45
CA LYS A 121 -3.31 14.50 -19.86
C LYS A 121 -4.75 14.17 -20.24
N MET A 122 -5.32 15.01 -21.11
CA MET A 122 -6.67 14.81 -21.66
C MET A 122 -6.72 13.53 -22.50
N THR A 123 -7.65 12.63 -22.19
CA THR A 123 -7.99 11.46 -23.02
C THR A 123 -8.92 11.86 -24.16
N SER A 124 -8.97 11.07 -25.24
CA SER A 124 -9.99 11.21 -26.29
C SER A 124 -11.40 11.11 -25.71
N LEU A 125 -11.62 10.15 -24.80
CA LEU A 125 -12.90 9.99 -24.09
C LEU A 125 -13.28 11.25 -23.28
N GLU A 126 -12.33 11.90 -22.62
CA GLU A 126 -12.58 13.16 -21.89
C GLU A 126 -12.87 14.32 -22.84
N SER A 127 -12.20 14.38 -23.99
CA SER A 127 -12.47 15.37 -25.04
C SER A 127 -13.87 15.19 -25.63
N GLU A 128 -14.33 13.95 -25.77
CA GLU A 128 -15.62 13.60 -26.36
C GLU A 128 -16.78 13.74 -25.37
N THR A 129 -16.55 13.47 -24.08
CA THR A 129 -17.60 13.45 -23.05
C THR A 129 -17.62 14.69 -22.14
N GLY A 130 -16.57 15.53 -22.17
CA GLY A 130 -16.45 16.74 -21.35
C GLY A 130 -16.32 16.48 -19.83
N LEU A 131 -16.12 15.24 -19.40
CA LEU A 131 -16.28 14.80 -17.99
C LEU A 131 -14.97 14.71 -17.18
N ALA A 132 -13.90 15.42 -17.58
CA ALA A 132 -12.58 15.29 -16.96
C ALA A 132 -12.56 15.80 -15.51
N GLY A 133 -12.17 14.90 -14.60
CA GLY A 133 -12.23 15.11 -13.16
C GLY A 133 -11.17 16.05 -12.58
N SER A 134 -10.89 17.24 -13.12
CA SER A 134 -10.05 18.28 -12.47
C SER A 134 -8.69 17.80 -11.89
N GLY A 135 -8.06 16.77 -12.46
CA GLY A 135 -6.83 16.16 -11.90
C GLY A 135 -7.02 15.23 -10.68
N LYS A 136 -8.26 14.77 -10.44
CA LYS A 136 -8.69 13.88 -9.33
C LYS A 136 -8.93 12.43 -9.76
N TYR A 137 -9.26 12.18 -11.02
CA TYR A 137 -9.38 10.84 -11.58
C TYR A 137 -9.21 10.86 -13.10
N ARG A 138 -9.00 9.69 -13.70
CA ARG A 138 -9.05 9.43 -15.15
C ARG A 138 -9.82 8.15 -15.44
N HIS A 139 -10.29 8.01 -16.67
CA HIS A 139 -10.82 6.75 -17.19
C HIS A 139 -9.81 6.15 -18.16
N GLU A 140 -9.43 4.90 -17.94
CA GLU A 140 -8.60 4.11 -18.85
C GLU A 140 -9.29 2.78 -19.12
N SER A 141 -9.57 2.50 -20.40
CA SER A 141 -10.27 1.30 -20.85
C SER A 141 -11.55 0.99 -20.06
N GLY A 142 -12.37 2.03 -19.82
CA GLY A 142 -13.62 1.93 -19.05
C GLY A 142 -13.45 1.81 -17.52
N THR A 143 -12.22 1.68 -17.03
CA THR A 143 -11.92 1.62 -15.59
C THR A 143 -11.53 3.00 -15.06
N ARG A 144 -12.09 3.38 -13.91
CA ARG A 144 -11.74 4.64 -13.25
C ARG A 144 -10.47 4.47 -12.41
N VAL A 145 -9.47 5.30 -12.68
CA VAL A 145 -8.26 5.47 -11.86
C VAL A 145 -8.40 6.75 -11.04
N VAL A 146 -8.64 6.60 -9.75
CA VAL A 146 -8.87 7.70 -8.81
C VAL A 146 -7.56 8.10 -8.15
N ARG A 147 -7.18 9.38 -8.24
CA ARG A 147 -6.03 9.92 -7.53
C ARG A 147 -6.29 9.89 -6.03
N CYS A 148 -5.31 9.44 -5.26
CA CYS A 148 -5.41 9.46 -3.80
C CYS A 148 -5.75 10.89 -3.28
N PRO A 149 -6.87 11.07 -2.56
CA PRO A 149 -7.32 12.39 -2.12
C PRO A 149 -6.31 13.17 -1.25
N ALA A 150 -5.47 12.44 -0.49
CA ALA A 150 -4.43 13.02 0.34
C ALA A 150 -3.26 13.65 -0.45
N GLU A 151 -3.24 13.54 -1.79
CA GLU A 151 -2.21 14.16 -2.63
C GLU A 151 -2.56 15.59 -3.09
N TYR A 152 -3.83 15.99 -2.97
CA TYR A 152 -4.31 17.28 -3.44
C TYR A 152 -5.23 17.99 -2.43
N ASN A 153 -5.49 17.39 -1.27
CA ASN A 153 -6.22 18.02 -0.18
C ASN A 153 -5.51 17.74 1.15
N ASP A 154 -4.96 18.80 1.76
CA ASP A 154 -4.17 18.72 2.99
C ASP A 154 -4.99 18.38 4.24
N ALA A 155 -6.31 18.57 4.21
CA ALA A 155 -7.20 18.12 5.28
C ALA A 155 -7.50 16.61 5.22
N VAL A 156 -7.10 15.94 4.13
CA VAL A 156 -7.39 14.53 3.90
C VAL A 156 -6.20 13.64 4.27
N THR A 157 -6.50 12.65 5.12
CA THR A 157 -5.58 11.62 5.57
C THR A 157 -6.18 10.25 5.26
N CYS A 158 -5.39 9.19 5.40
CA CYS A 158 -5.90 7.82 5.34
C CYS A 158 -7.06 7.57 6.31
N ARG A 159 -7.14 8.30 7.43
CA ARG A 159 -8.21 8.14 8.42
C ARG A 159 -9.58 8.61 7.91
N ASN A 160 -9.62 9.61 7.02
CA ASN A 160 -10.87 10.27 6.61
C ASN A 160 -11.13 10.28 5.09
N CYS A 161 -10.23 9.74 4.26
CA CYS A 161 -10.29 9.93 2.81
C CYS A 161 -11.53 9.37 2.10
N GLY A 162 -12.27 8.44 2.72
CA GLY A 162 -13.52 7.93 2.18
C GLY A 162 -14.75 8.25 3.05
N GLY A 163 -14.64 9.21 3.96
CA GLY A 163 -15.77 9.65 4.80
C GLY A 163 -16.32 8.53 5.69
N LYS A 164 -17.65 8.44 5.78
CA LYS A 164 -18.36 7.49 6.66
C LYS A 164 -18.11 6.02 6.32
N ASP A 165 -17.80 5.71 5.06
CA ASP A 165 -17.59 4.33 4.59
C ASP A 165 -16.12 3.88 4.74
N GLY A 166 -15.30 4.66 5.43
CA GLY A 166 -13.91 4.36 5.71
C GLY A 166 -12.96 4.59 4.52
N PRO A 167 -11.65 4.33 4.73
CA PRO A 167 -10.60 4.62 3.75
C PRO A 167 -10.86 3.94 2.40
N LEU A 168 -10.62 4.63 1.29
CA LEU A 168 -10.82 4.06 -0.05
C LEU A 168 -10.01 2.78 -0.30
N CYS A 169 -8.84 2.64 0.33
CA CYS A 169 -7.98 1.45 0.25
C CYS A 169 -8.39 0.31 1.19
N ALA A 170 -9.37 0.54 2.06
CA ALA A 170 -9.96 -0.49 2.93
C ALA A 170 -11.30 -1.05 2.37
N ARG A 171 -11.68 -0.65 1.14
CA ARG A 171 -12.90 -1.12 0.47
C ARG A 171 -12.55 -2.27 -0.46
N LEU A 172 -12.96 -3.48 -0.09
CA LEU A 172 -12.66 -4.70 -0.83
C LEU A 172 -13.37 -4.73 -2.19
N ASP A 173 -14.61 -4.25 -2.25
CA ASP A 173 -15.56 -4.32 -3.37
C ASP A 173 -15.57 -3.07 -4.27
N ARG A 174 -14.55 -2.19 -4.14
CA ARG A 174 -14.51 -0.95 -4.93
C ARG A 174 -14.32 -1.25 -6.43
N ASN A 175 -14.97 -0.47 -7.29
CA ASN A 175 -14.89 -0.60 -8.76
C ASN A 175 -13.87 0.34 -9.43
N PHE A 176 -12.88 0.85 -8.69
CA PHE A 176 -11.88 1.78 -9.19
C PHE A 176 -10.48 1.46 -8.67
N ILE A 177 -9.47 1.82 -9.45
CA ILE A 177 -8.06 1.75 -9.07
C ILE A 177 -7.71 3.02 -8.28
N ILE A 178 -6.86 2.92 -7.25
CA ILE A 178 -6.26 4.12 -6.64
C ILE A 178 -4.89 4.35 -7.25
N GLY A 179 -4.68 5.51 -7.86
CA GLY A 179 -3.38 5.94 -8.34
C GLY A 179 -2.66 6.83 -7.32
N PHE A 180 -1.35 6.65 -7.21
CA PHE A 180 -0.44 7.50 -6.45
C PHE A 180 0.53 8.18 -7.40
N THR A 181 0.74 9.47 -7.21
CA THR A 181 1.76 10.19 -7.96
C THR A 181 3.13 9.77 -7.46
N ALA A 182 4.06 9.46 -8.36
CA ALA A 182 5.45 9.23 -7.97
C ALA A 182 6.06 10.52 -7.38
N HIS A 183 6.73 10.41 -6.23
CA HIS A 183 7.35 11.54 -5.50
C HIS A 183 8.84 11.28 -5.23
N GLY A 184 9.58 12.32 -4.84
CA GLY A 184 10.98 12.21 -4.41
C GLY A 184 11.94 11.80 -5.54
N ALA A 185 13.02 11.10 -5.20
CA ALA A 185 13.98 10.56 -6.19
C ALA A 185 13.30 9.63 -7.22
N SER A 186 12.13 9.08 -6.88
CA SER A 186 11.30 8.22 -7.72
C SER A 186 10.54 8.97 -8.82
N LYS A 187 10.46 10.31 -8.78
CA LYS A 187 9.83 11.10 -9.88
C LYS A 187 10.52 10.87 -11.23
N LYS A 188 11.84 10.70 -11.23
CA LYS A 188 12.62 10.45 -12.45
C LYS A 188 12.48 9.00 -12.91
N LYS A 189 12.40 8.05 -11.98
CA LYS A 189 12.29 6.61 -12.25
C LYS A 189 10.88 6.16 -12.62
N ALA A 190 9.82 6.81 -12.15
CA ALA A 190 8.46 6.52 -12.64
C ALA A 190 8.22 6.96 -14.10
N ALA A 191 9.23 7.55 -14.75
CA ALA A 191 9.24 7.90 -16.15
C ALA A 191 10.27 7.06 -16.96
N THR A 192 10.93 6.08 -16.33
CA THR A 192 11.91 5.16 -16.97
C THR A 192 11.66 3.73 -16.51
N ASP A 193 12.16 2.73 -17.23
CA ASP A 193 12.04 1.30 -16.83
C ASP A 193 13.10 0.88 -15.80
N ASP A 194 13.82 1.84 -15.20
CA ASP A 194 14.94 1.55 -14.29
C ASP A 194 14.45 1.17 -12.88
N PRO A 195 14.88 0.03 -12.32
CA PRO A 195 14.55 -0.36 -10.96
C PRO A 195 14.95 0.68 -9.91
N GLY A 196 14.11 0.87 -8.91
CA GLY A 196 14.31 1.71 -7.74
C GLY A 196 13.19 2.74 -7.53
N GLY A 197 13.41 3.66 -6.59
CA GLY A 197 12.38 4.66 -6.27
C GLY A 197 11.32 4.17 -5.28
N CYS A 198 11.60 3.11 -4.50
CA CYS A 198 10.83 2.85 -3.29
C CYS A 198 10.79 4.10 -2.42
N TYR A 199 9.61 4.67 -2.21
CA TYR A 199 9.43 5.90 -1.42
C TYR A 199 9.93 5.71 0.02
N ALA A 200 9.87 4.47 0.54
CA ALA A 200 10.33 4.14 1.87
C ALA A 200 11.87 4.09 2.00
N ALA A 201 12.61 4.12 0.90
CA ALA A 201 14.05 4.21 0.90
C ALA A 201 14.57 5.64 1.16
N GLY A 202 13.68 6.66 1.17
CA GLY A 202 14.05 8.07 1.38
C GLY A 202 13.43 8.72 2.63
N GLY A 203 14.05 9.83 3.06
CA GLY A 203 13.53 10.72 4.10
C GLY A 203 13.26 10.06 5.46
N ASN A 204 12.26 10.57 6.18
CA ASN A 204 11.90 10.09 7.52
C ASN A 204 11.43 8.62 7.54
N VAL A 205 10.84 8.15 6.44
CA VAL A 205 10.40 6.75 6.32
C VAL A 205 11.61 5.84 6.33
N ALA A 206 12.70 6.19 5.63
CA ALA A 206 13.93 5.42 5.62
C ALA A 206 14.55 5.30 7.01
N LEU A 207 14.56 6.40 7.79
CA LEU A 207 15.07 6.39 9.16
C LEU A 207 14.28 5.42 10.05
N HIS A 208 12.95 5.46 9.98
CA HIS A 208 12.11 4.53 10.73
C HIS A 208 12.27 3.09 10.26
N TRP A 209 12.43 2.86 8.97
CA TRP A 209 12.54 1.52 8.41
C TRP A 209 13.89 0.88 8.73
N THR A 210 14.99 1.62 8.60
CA THR A 210 16.31 1.19 9.05
C THR A 210 16.31 0.91 10.56
N ALA A 211 15.71 1.79 11.38
CA ALA A 211 15.59 1.52 12.82
C ALA A 211 14.75 0.27 13.12
N THR A 212 13.75 -0.03 12.28
CA THR A 212 12.94 -1.27 12.40
C THR A 212 13.77 -2.50 12.07
N ALA A 213 14.63 -2.46 11.05
CA ALA A 213 15.50 -3.57 10.69
C ALA A 213 16.55 -3.88 11.78
N ASN A 214 17.00 -2.85 12.50
CA ASN A 214 18.01 -2.94 13.55
C ASN A 214 17.45 -3.10 14.96
N GLN A 215 16.13 -3.17 15.13
CA GLN A 215 15.52 -3.30 16.45
C GLN A 215 15.72 -4.72 17.00
N GLN A 216 15.66 -4.84 18.32
CA GLN A 216 15.55 -6.14 18.99
C GLN A 216 14.07 -6.51 19.15
N GLN A 217 13.72 -7.75 18.84
CA GLN A 217 12.36 -8.27 18.97
C GLN A 217 12.44 -9.74 19.39
N THR A 218 11.78 -10.09 20.49
CA THR A 218 11.71 -11.47 20.98
C THR A 218 10.50 -12.22 20.40
N GLU A 219 9.38 -11.52 20.25
CA GLU A 219 8.15 -12.02 19.64
C GLU A 219 8.33 -12.20 18.13
N THR A 220 7.56 -13.10 17.53
CA THR A 220 7.40 -13.12 16.08
C THR A 220 6.68 -11.85 15.60
N ASP A 221 6.87 -11.50 14.31
CA ASP A 221 6.15 -10.37 13.71
C ASP A 221 4.63 -10.55 13.81
N GLY A 222 4.14 -11.80 13.70
CA GLY A 222 2.73 -12.13 13.80
C GLY A 222 2.15 -11.95 15.20
N GLU A 223 2.84 -12.43 16.24
CA GLU A 223 2.41 -12.27 17.64
C GLU A 223 2.33 -10.79 18.03
N ARG A 224 3.39 -10.03 17.71
CA ARG A 224 3.47 -8.60 17.98
C ARG A 224 2.35 -7.83 17.26
N LEU A 225 2.04 -8.20 16.02
CA LEU A 225 0.95 -7.59 15.25
C LEU A 225 -0.42 -7.89 15.87
N ARG A 226 -0.68 -9.14 16.25
CA ARG A 226 -1.95 -9.55 16.86
C ARG A 226 -2.14 -8.84 18.21
N SER A 227 -1.11 -8.73 19.02
CA SER A 227 -1.12 -7.98 20.28
C SER A 227 -1.43 -6.50 20.05
N PHE A 228 -0.74 -5.87 19.10
CA PHE A 228 -0.97 -4.48 18.74
C PHE A 228 -2.40 -4.23 18.20
N ALA A 229 -2.89 -5.05 17.28
CA ALA A 229 -4.23 -4.87 16.72
C ALA A 229 -5.33 -5.01 17.79
N LYS A 230 -5.13 -5.91 18.77
CA LYS A 230 -6.04 -6.08 19.91
C LYS A 230 -6.05 -4.89 20.87
N SER A 231 -4.94 -4.16 21.00
CA SER A 231 -4.85 -3.00 21.90
C SER A 231 -5.43 -1.70 21.31
N LEU A 232 -5.72 -1.68 20.00
CA LEU A 232 -6.29 -0.51 19.35
C LEU A 232 -7.74 -0.24 19.77
N PRO A 233 -8.10 1.03 20.04
CA PRO A 233 -9.49 1.40 20.31
C PRO A 233 -10.46 0.98 19.19
N PRO A 234 -11.73 0.69 19.51
CA PRO A 234 -12.73 0.44 18.48
C PRO A 234 -12.85 1.64 17.52
N GLY A 235 -13.01 1.36 16.23
CA GLY A 235 -13.06 2.40 15.19
C GLY A 235 -11.70 2.88 14.69
N SER A 236 -10.59 2.36 15.20
CA SER A 236 -9.26 2.68 14.67
C SER A 236 -9.11 2.30 13.19
N VAL A 237 -8.34 3.11 12.47
CA VAL A 237 -7.84 2.79 11.13
C VAL A 237 -6.41 2.29 11.26
N LEU A 238 -6.17 1.04 10.89
CA LEU A 238 -4.84 0.43 10.86
C LEU A 238 -4.34 0.36 9.42
N ARG A 239 -3.28 1.12 9.11
CA ARG A 239 -2.57 1.00 7.84
C ARG A 239 -1.30 0.19 8.09
N HIS A 240 -1.31 -1.07 7.67
CA HIS A 240 -0.08 -1.87 7.73
C HIS A 240 0.93 -1.36 6.71
N HIS A 241 2.19 -1.67 6.95
CA HIS A 241 3.30 -1.50 6.02
C HIS A 241 3.37 -0.08 5.44
N VAL A 242 3.72 0.88 6.29
CA VAL A 242 4.34 2.12 5.77
C VAL A 242 5.59 1.75 4.98
N ALA A 243 6.32 0.73 5.42
CA ALA A 243 7.34 0.06 4.63
C ALA A 243 7.35 -1.45 4.95
N GLY A 244 7.98 -2.25 4.08
CA GLY A 244 7.94 -3.70 4.13
C GLY A 244 6.78 -4.33 3.37
N ASP A 245 6.74 -5.65 3.35
CA ASP A 245 5.71 -6.44 2.68
C ASP A 245 5.53 -7.79 3.42
N ILE A 246 4.77 -8.73 2.84
CA ILE A 246 4.36 -10.00 3.46
C ILE A 246 5.33 -11.19 3.22
N GLY A 247 6.52 -10.94 2.68
CA GLY A 247 7.50 -11.98 2.35
C GLY A 247 8.19 -12.60 3.57
N LEU A 248 8.79 -13.78 3.39
CA LEU A 248 9.72 -14.37 4.36
C LEU A 248 10.93 -13.44 4.56
N ASP A 249 11.46 -13.41 5.78
CA ASP A 249 12.68 -12.67 6.10
C ASP A 249 13.91 -13.28 5.42
N LYS A 250 14.74 -12.45 4.79
CA LYS A 250 15.91 -12.81 3.98
C LYS A 250 17.03 -11.77 4.04
#